data_AF-A0A7X7QRE1-F1
#
_entry.id   AF-A0A7X7QRE1-F1
#
_cell.length_a   1.000
_cell.length_b   1.000
_cell.length_c   1.000
_cell.angle_alpha   90.00
_cell.angle_beta   90.00
_cell.angle_gamma   90.00
#
_symmetry.space_group_name_H-M   'P 1'
#
loop_
_entity.id
_entity.type
_entity.pdbx_description
1 polymer ?
#
loop_
_entity_poly.entity_id
_entity_poly.type
_entity_poly.pdbx_seq_one_letter_code
_entity_poly.pdbx_strand_id
1 'polypeptide(L)'
;MPGYAIRYAVRIQDPAAALLERQTVQVAIPTGGWLKPDASDIRVVSEHHQIVPAVVISHDPRGDTLLQFTRRGTNRWYWVYAVNPKAGPQVDAAMLGRMAQAREASQQETLRTMKLRAESAQAAGALRDIQAQLAREQATLAGVEKELGQVPGWIADRKKDLAAATAALAPHPPRVAAAKTAFGAADKQAKAALAAVEAAADPAAKQAAEAAALPLRMALAGAKTTLDAEEKALASAQRKVNQAKAQIQQGEKQLAAAQALKQKTAAAIAGLTPQLETLRRQAERLSAQATASAERSGKLEADYRQLALDADPRLHREGLALEVRDWGGDQLDELNDWPTVVAGLQHSDNVLGNALVTDVLQKMNPFRLGDNLNFAASYRGFLDVKQAGLYRFVLNADDASFLFINDYLVFSRVGSNRPLQARLGVYSVGADIELDAGVYPLEIHQVTGNTPGAVGRCAFYWIPPGAKTWARVPAAAFRPALMALPVRAEAPKGVRVPIPSMGIANSLNLGGADLFLARFE
;
A
#
# COMPACT_ATOMS: atom_id res chain seq x y z
N MET A 1 27.20 16.60 -38.11
CA MET A 1 27.86 17.30 -36.99
C MET A 1 29.12 18.00 -37.51
N PRO A 2 29.25 19.33 -37.39
CA PRO A 2 30.50 20.03 -37.70
C PRO A 2 31.50 19.93 -36.54
N GLY A 3 32.80 20.04 -36.83
CA GLY A 3 33.86 20.24 -35.83
C GLY A 3 34.47 18.99 -35.19
N TYR A 4 34.00 17.79 -35.50
CA TYR A 4 34.63 16.54 -35.03
C TYR A 4 35.93 16.24 -35.79
N ALA A 5 36.88 15.55 -35.13
CA ALA A 5 38.06 15.01 -35.81
C ALA A 5 37.89 13.54 -36.20
N ILE A 6 37.12 12.76 -35.44
CA ILE A 6 36.92 11.32 -35.68
C ILE A 6 35.44 10.97 -35.51
N ARG A 7 34.95 10.04 -36.33
CA ARG A 7 33.62 9.46 -36.23
C ARG A 7 33.71 7.94 -36.28
N TYR A 8 33.22 7.27 -35.25
CA TYR A 8 33.04 5.82 -35.22
C TYR A 8 31.62 5.48 -35.68
N ALA A 9 31.49 4.62 -36.69
CA ALA A 9 30.24 3.91 -36.95
C ALA A 9 30.20 2.70 -36.03
N VAL A 10 29.18 2.65 -35.16
CA VAL A 10 29.01 1.57 -34.20
C VAL A 10 27.75 0.78 -34.53
N ARG A 11 27.81 -0.55 -34.38
CA ARG A 11 26.71 -1.45 -34.68
C ARG A 11 26.39 -2.34 -33.49
N ILE A 12 25.10 -2.41 -33.14
CA ILE A 12 24.58 -3.37 -32.15
C ILE A 12 24.78 -4.79 -32.68
N GLN A 13 25.44 -5.63 -31.89
CA GLN A 13 25.77 -7.02 -32.24
C GLN A 13 24.70 -8.02 -31.79
N ASP A 14 23.87 -7.65 -30.80
CA ASP A 14 22.84 -8.53 -30.26
C ASP A 14 21.78 -8.99 -31.29
N PRO A 15 21.20 -10.19 -31.09
CA PRO A 15 20.11 -10.69 -31.92
C PRO A 15 18.87 -9.81 -31.82
N ALA A 16 18.01 -9.86 -32.84
CA ALA A 16 16.80 -9.04 -32.93
C ALA A 16 15.88 -9.16 -31.69
N ALA A 17 15.81 -10.35 -31.07
CA ALA A 17 15.02 -10.58 -29.87
C ALA A 17 15.46 -9.68 -28.68
N ALA A 18 16.77 -9.45 -28.52
CA ALA A 18 17.28 -8.62 -27.43
C ALA A 18 16.85 -7.14 -27.55
N LEU A 19 16.57 -6.66 -28.76
CA LEU A 19 16.09 -5.29 -29.00
C LEU A 19 14.66 -5.07 -28.49
N LEU A 20 13.91 -6.13 -28.20
CA LEU A 20 12.58 -6.01 -27.60
C LEU A 20 12.63 -5.82 -26.09
N GLU A 21 13.69 -6.33 -25.45
CA GLU A 21 13.79 -6.41 -23.99
C GLU A 21 14.69 -5.33 -23.38
N ARG A 22 15.69 -4.86 -24.16
CA ARG A 22 16.74 -3.94 -23.69
C ARG A 22 16.57 -2.54 -24.28
N GLN A 23 16.80 -1.54 -23.44
CA GLN A 23 16.53 -0.13 -23.77
C GLN A 23 17.78 0.69 -24.02
N THR A 24 18.93 0.26 -23.52
CA THR A 24 20.20 0.98 -23.62
C THR A 24 21.22 0.21 -24.44
N VAL A 25 22.19 0.95 -24.97
CA VAL A 25 23.34 0.43 -25.70
C VAL A 25 24.60 0.85 -24.96
N GLN A 26 25.50 -0.10 -24.73
CA GLN A 26 26.85 0.13 -24.27
C GLN A 26 27.84 -0.11 -25.41
N VAL A 27 28.86 0.74 -25.51
CA VAL A 27 29.93 0.63 -26.50
C VAL A 27 31.26 1.07 -25.89
N ALA A 28 32.32 0.31 -26.17
CA ALA A 28 33.69 0.73 -25.97
C ALA A 28 34.20 1.35 -27.28
N ILE A 29 34.71 2.59 -27.22
CA ILE A 29 35.39 3.22 -28.35
C ILE A 29 36.87 3.42 -28.02
N PRO A 30 37.81 3.07 -28.91
CA PRO A 30 39.23 3.30 -28.67
C PRO A 30 39.56 4.76 -28.89
N THR A 31 40.21 5.37 -27.91
CA THR A 31 40.43 6.82 -27.89
C THR A 31 41.88 7.25 -27.90
N GLY A 32 42.80 6.41 -27.41
CA GLY A 32 44.24 6.57 -27.66
C GLY A 32 44.82 7.95 -27.34
N GLY A 33 44.29 8.63 -26.32
CA GLY A 33 44.74 9.96 -25.87
C GLY A 33 44.07 11.15 -26.55
N TRP A 34 43.06 10.92 -27.40
CA TRP A 34 42.52 11.99 -28.26
C TRP A 34 41.42 12.83 -27.61
N LEU A 35 40.77 12.33 -26.56
CA LEU A 35 39.66 13.02 -25.91
C LEU A 35 40.13 13.98 -24.83
N LYS A 36 39.21 14.84 -24.38
CA LYS A 36 39.39 15.59 -23.14
C LYS A 36 39.49 14.64 -21.92
N PRO A 37 40.10 15.07 -20.80
CA PRO A 37 40.19 14.25 -19.58
C PRO A 37 38.85 13.76 -19.03
N ASP A 38 37.74 14.46 -19.32
CA ASP A 38 36.38 14.08 -18.92
C ASP A 38 35.57 13.40 -20.05
N ALA A 39 36.19 13.19 -21.23
CA ALA A 39 35.57 12.69 -22.45
C ALA A 39 34.29 13.46 -22.88
N SER A 40 34.14 14.73 -22.46
CA SER A 40 32.96 15.55 -22.76
C SER A 40 32.84 15.95 -24.24
N ASP A 41 33.90 15.75 -25.01
CA ASP A 41 34.02 16.05 -26.45
C ASP A 41 33.49 14.95 -27.38
N ILE A 42 32.64 14.06 -26.85
CA ILE A 42 31.94 13.01 -27.60
C ILE A 42 30.48 13.39 -27.89
N ARG A 43 29.95 12.98 -29.04
CA ARG A 43 28.52 12.96 -29.35
C ARG A 43 28.05 11.69 -30.02
N VAL A 44 26.94 11.14 -29.51
CA VAL A 44 26.25 10.02 -30.15
C VAL A 44 25.10 10.53 -31.00
N VAL A 45 24.97 10.00 -32.21
CA VAL A 45 23.92 10.35 -33.16
C VAL A 45 23.30 9.07 -33.71
N SER A 46 21.98 9.05 -33.85
CA SER A 46 21.23 7.95 -34.44
C SER A 46 21.33 7.92 -35.97
N GLU A 47 20.83 6.85 -36.58
CA GLU A 47 20.69 6.70 -38.04
C GLU A 47 19.91 7.83 -38.72
N HIS A 48 18.97 8.44 -38.00
CA HIS A 48 18.20 9.58 -38.51
C HIS A 48 18.80 10.94 -38.16
N HIS A 49 20.11 10.98 -37.87
CA HIS A 49 20.85 12.20 -37.54
C HIS A 49 20.37 12.94 -36.28
N GLN A 50 19.65 12.26 -35.39
CA GLN A 50 19.22 12.83 -34.12
C GLN A 50 20.31 12.62 -33.06
N ILE A 51 20.61 13.66 -32.28
CA ILE A 51 21.50 13.55 -31.14
C ILE A 51 20.85 12.63 -30.09
N VAL A 52 21.63 11.69 -29.56
CA VAL A 52 21.21 10.78 -28.50
C VAL A 52 22.03 11.13 -27.26
N PRO A 53 21.39 11.54 -26.15
CA PRO A 53 22.09 11.74 -24.89
C PRO A 53 22.87 10.48 -24.50
N ALA A 54 24.16 10.65 -24.27
CA ALA A 54 25.06 9.58 -23.90
C ALA A 54 25.80 9.94 -22.60
N VAL A 55 26.08 8.93 -21.80
CA VAL A 55 26.86 9.05 -20.57
C VAL A 55 28.17 8.30 -20.76
N VAL A 56 29.28 8.92 -20.32
CA VAL A 56 30.57 8.26 -20.18
C VAL A 56 30.53 7.44 -18.89
N ILE A 57 30.62 6.11 -19.02
CA ILE A 57 30.61 5.18 -17.87
C ILE A 57 32.00 5.12 -17.24
N SER A 58 33.02 5.04 -18.09
CA SER A 58 34.44 5.00 -17.73
C SER A 58 35.25 5.55 -18.90
N HIS A 59 36.35 6.22 -18.58
CA HIS A 59 37.28 6.76 -19.56
C HIS A 59 38.70 6.35 -19.16
N ASP A 60 39.30 5.48 -19.98
CA ASP A 60 40.74 5.29 -20.00
C ASP A 60 41.30 6.23 -21.07
N PRO A 61 42.04 7.29 -20.69
CA PRO A 61 42.59 8.23 -21.66
C PRO A 61 43.47 7.58 -22.71
N ARG A 62 44.15 6.46 -22.42
CA ARG A 62 45.08 5.80 -23.37
C ARG A 62 44.47 4.58 -24.04
N GLY A 63 43.38 4.04 -23.49
CA GLY A 63 42.64 2.91 -24.04
C GLY A 63 41.26 3.32 -24.53
N ASP A 64 40.24 2.71 -23.93
CA ASP A 64 38.84 2.81 -24.36
C ASP A 64 38.03 3.78 -23.50
N THR A 65 37.07 4.44 -24.14
CA THR A 65 35.98 5.13 -23.46
C THR A 65 34.70 4.32 -23.58
N LEU A 66 34.12 3.97 -22.43
CA LEU A 66 32.85 3.27 -22.34
C LEU A 66 31.71 4.28 -22.33
N LEU A 67 30.78 4.12 -23.25
CA LEU A 67 29.61 4.97 -23.40
C LEU A 67 28.34 4.16 -23.21
N GLN A 68 27.33 4.78 -22.62
CA GLN A 68 25.96 4.26 -22.57
C GLN A 68 24.97 5.29 -23.08
N PHE A 69 24.00 4.85 -23.87
CA PHE A 69 22.95 5.71 -24.42
C PHE A 69 21.65 4.93 -24.65
N THR A 70 20.52 5.64 -24.71
CA THR A 70 19.20 5.03 -24.94
C THR A 70 19.03 4.67 -26.42
N ARG A 71 18.60 3.44 -26.70
CA ARG A 71 18.29 2.97 -28.05
C ARG A 71 17.10 3.75 -28.63
N ARG A 72 17.18 4.13 -29.90
CA ARG A 72 16.10 4.78 -30.65
C ARG A 72 15.45 3.78 -31.59
N GLY A 73 14.17 3.48 -31.38
CA GLY A 73 13.40 2.57 -32.24
C GLY A 73 14.15 1.25 -32.49
N THR A 74 14.03 0.68 -33.68
CA THR A 74 14.74 -0.56 -34.06
C THR A 74 16.16 -0.32 -34.59
N ASN A 75 16.72 0.88 -34.40
CA ASN A 75 18.01 1.27 -34.98
C ASN A 75 19.13 0.36 -34.46
N ARG A 76 19.90 -0.19 -35.41
CA ARG A 76 21.12 -0.97 -35.14
C ARG A 76 22.40 -0.17 -35.25
N TRP A 77 22.33 0.98 -35.91
CA TRP A 77 23.48 1.82 -36.24
C TRP A 77 23.44 3.15 -35.51
N TYR A 78 24.59 3.52 -34.96
CA TYR A 78 24.84 4.82 -34.35
C TYR A 78 26.21 5.33 -34.78
N TRP A 79 26.41 6.64 -34.63
CA TRP A 79 27.68 7.29 -34.92
C TRP A 79 28.16 8.03 -33.69
N VAL A 80 29.36 7.69 -33.26
CA VAL A 80 30.05 8.37 -32.15
C VAL A 80 31.03 9.35 -32.75
N TYR A 81 30.72 10.64 -32.67
CA TYR A 81 31.58 11.75 -33.07
C TYR A 81 32.47 12.11 -31.89
N ALA A 82 33.78 11.98 -32.05
CA ALA A 82 34.79 12.18 -31.03
C ALA A 82 35.70 13.36 -31.39
N VAL A 83 36.45 13.87 -30.40
CA VAL A 83 37.37 15.00 -30.57
C VAL A 83 36.62 16.20 -31.15
N ASN A 84 35.45 16.48 -30.61
CA ASN A 84 34.60 17.56 -31.08
C ASN A 84 34.61 18.70 -30.04
N PRO A 85 35.42 19.75 -30.21
CA PRO A 85 35.43 20.89 -29.28
C PRO A 85 34.09 21.64 -29.21
N LYS A 86 33.18 21.41 -30.18
CA LYS A 86 31.82 21.96 -30.21
C LYS A 86 30.76 20.99 -29.72
N ALA A 87 31.17 19.87 -29.11
CA ALA A 87 30.30 19.04 -28.30
C ALA A 87 29.81 19.88 -27.11
N GLY A 88 28.57 20.40 -27.15
CA GLY A 88 27.96 21.19 -26.06
C GLY A 88 27.67 20.37 -24.78
N PRO A 89 26.48 20.46 -24.16
CA PRO A 89 26.02 19.46 -23.18
C PRO A 89 25.33 18.26 -23.85
N GLN A 90 25.37 17.06 -23.23
CA GLN A 90 24.72 15.85 -23.76
C GLN A 90 23.19 15.98 -23.77
N VAL A 91 22.66 16.70 -22.78
CA VAL A 91 21.26 17.08 -22.66
C VAL A 91 21.18 18.60 -22.86
N ASP A 92 20.38 19.04 -23.82
CA ASP A 92 20.25 20.48 -24.11
C ASP A 92 19.31 21.19 -23.13
N ALA A 93 19.41 22.53 -23.09
CA ALA A 93 18.59 23.37 -22.21
C ALA A 93 17.08 23.23 -22.51
N ALA A 94 16.70 22.92 -23.74
CA ALA A 94 15.31 22.72 -24.13
C ALA A 94 14.73 21.43 -23.53
N MET A 95 15.50 20.35 -23.48
CA MET A 95 15.14 19.10 -22.82
C MET A 95 15.05 19.28 -21.31
N LEU A 96 16.01 19.97 -20.70
CA LEU A 96 15.96 20.32 -19.28
C LEU A 96 14.71 21.15 -18.94
N GLY A 97 14.38 22.14 -19.77
CA GLY A 97 13.17 22.95 -19.62
C GLY A 97 11.88 22.12 -19.71
N ARG A 98 11.79 21.22 -20.70
CA ARG A 98 10.65 20.28 -20.84
C ARG A 98 10.52 19.34 -19.65
N MET A 99 11.63 18.82 -19.13
CA MET A 99 11.63 17.97 -17.94
C MET A 99 11.16 18.72 -16.70
N ALA A 100 11.63 19.95 -16.49
CA ALA A 100 11.19 20.79 -15.38
C ALA A 100 9.68 21.07 -15.45
N GLN A 101 9.17 21.46 -16.62
CA GLN A 101 7.74 21.69 -16.84
C GLN A 101 6.90 20.43 -16.64
N ALA A 102 7.33 19.28 -17.18
CA ALA A 102 6.64 18.01 -17.01
C ALA A 102 6.60 17.56 -15.54
N ARG A 103 7.71 17.75 -14.81
CA ARG A 103 7.79 17.47 -13.38
C ARG A 103 6.81 18.34 -12.60
N GLU A 104 6.79 19.65 -12.86
CA GLU A 104 5.88 20.58 -12.18
C GLU A 104 4.42 20.24 -12.47
N ALA A 105 4.07 19.99 -13.73
CA ALA A 105 2.71 19.59 -14.12
C ALA A 105 2.28 18.27 -13.44
N SER A 106 3.16 17.27 -13.41
CA SER A 106 2.92 16.00 -12.70
C SER A 106 2.68 16.20 -11.21
N GLN A 107 3.51 17.02 -10.55
CA GLN A 107 3.35 17.33 -9.13
C GLN A 107 2.04 18.08 -8.82
N GLN A 108 1.68 19.07 -9.64
CA GLN A 108 0.46 19.84 -9.47
C GLN A 108 -0.80 18.96 -9.64
N GLU A 109 -0.86 18.10 -10.66
CA GLU A 109 -2.02 17.21 -10.87
C GLU A 109 -2.08 16.12 -9.79
N THR A 110 -0.95 15.66 -9.25
CA THR A 110 -0.92 14.75 -8.09
C THR A 110 -1.52 15.40 -6.84
N LEU A 111 -1.14 16.65 -6.52
CA LEU A 111 -1.74 17.40 -5.40
C LEU A 111 -3.24 17.63 -5.61
N ARG A 112 -3.65 17.96 -6.85
CA ARG A 112 -5.07 18.08 -7.21
C ARG A 112 -5.81 16.76 -6.99
N THR A 113 -5.22 15.64 -7.39
CA THR A 113 -5.79 14.31 -7.21
C THR A 113 -5.98 13.98 -5.73
N MET A 114 -4.99 14.29 -4.88
CA MET A 114 -5.09 14.11 -3.42
C MET A 114 -6.24 14.93 -2.84
N LYS A 115 -6.34 16.21 -3.23
CA LYS A 115 -7.43 17.08 -2.79
C LYS A 115 -8.81 16.56 -3.20
N LEU A 116 -8.99 16.18 -4.48
CA LEU A 116 -10.25 15.64 -4.98
C LEU A 116 -10.63 14.32 -4.30
N ARG A 117 -9.66 13.46 -3.99
CA ARG A 117 -9.90 12.23 -3.22
C ARG A 117 -10.37 12.53 -1.80
N ALA A 118 -9.76 13.52 -1.14
CA ALA A 118 -10.19 13.94 0.19
C ALA A 118 -11.63 14.50 0.17
N GLU A 119 -11.94 15.39 -0.77
CA GLU A 119 -13.29 15.95 -0.96
C GLU A 119 -14.32 14.85 -1.30
N SER A 120 -13.96 13.91 -2.18
CA SER A 120 -14.80 12.76 -2.53
C SER A 120 -15.06 11.86 -1.32
N ALA A 121 -14.07 11.63 -0.47
CA ALA A 121 -14.22 10.83 0.74
C ALA A 121 -15.13 11.52 1.77
N GLN A 122 -15.01 12.84 1.94
CA GLN A 122 -15.90 13.63 2.79
C GLN A 122 -17.34 13.60 2.29
N ALA A 123 -17.57 13.79 0.98
CA ALA A 123 -18.90 13.70 0.39
C ALA A 123 -19.52 12.31 0.53
N ALA A 124 -18.73 11.24 0.35
CA ALA A 124 -19.17 9.87 0.59
C ALA A 124 -19.47 9.58 2.07
N GLY A 125 -18.73 10.21 2.99
CA GLY A 125 -19.03 10.19 4.43
C GLY A 125 -20.39 10.82 4.72
N ALA A 126 -20.61 12.06 4.31
CA ALA A 126 -21.86 12.78 4.51
C ALA A 126 -23.06 12.05 3.87
N LEU A 127 -22.88 11.45 2.69
CA LEU A 127 -23.91 10.64 2.04
C LEU A 127 -24.31 9.44 2.91
N ARG A 128 -23.33 8.70 3.45
CA ARG A 128 -23.60 7.55 4.33
C ARG A 128 -24.32 7.96 5.61
N ASP A 129 -23.97 9.11 6.19
CA ASP A 129 -24.61 9.61 7.41
C ASP A 129 -26.10 9.93 7.16
N ILE A 130 -26.41 10.64 6.06
CA ILE A 130 -27.80 10.93 5.68
C ILE A 130 -28.57 9.66 5.30
N GLN A 131 -27.94 8.70 4.61
CA GLN A 131 -28.56 7.39 4.33
C GLN A 131 -28.91 6.65 5.63
N ALA A 132 -27.99 6.64 6.61
CA ALA A 132 -28.23 6.02 7.90
C ALA A 132 -29.35 6.71 8.68
N GLN A 133 -29.41 8.05 8.64
CA GLN A 133 -30.49 8.81 9.26
C GLN A 133 -31.84 8.52 8.59
N LEU A 134 -31.90 8.53 7.26
CA LEU A 134 -33.11 8.21 6.50
C LEU A 134 -33.63 6.80 6.82
N ALA A 135 -32.73 5.81 6.88
CA ALA A 135 -33.07 4.44 7.24
C ALA A 135 -33.64 4.33 8.67
N ARG A 136 -33.09 5.09 9.62
CA ARG A 136 -33.61 5.15 11.00
C ARG A 136 -35.02 5.74 11.03
N GLU A 137 -35.24 6.87 10.37
CA GLU A 137 -36.57 7.52 10.32
C GLU A 137 -37.60 6.62 9.63
N GLN A 138 -37.22 5.93 8.54
CA GLN A 138 -38.09 4.96 7.86
C GLN A 138 -38.45 3.78 8.78
N ALA A 139 -37.50 3.25 9.56
CA ALA A 139 -37.76 2.20 10.53
C ALA A 139 -38.70 2.67 11.65
N THR A 140 -38.51 3.90 12.15
CA THR A 140 -39.42 4.52 13.11
C THR A 140 -40.83 4.67 12.54
N LEU A 141 -40.97 5.16 11.29
CA LEU A 141 -42.27 5.31 10.64
C LEU A 141 -42.99 3.96 10.53
N ALA A 142 -42.30 2.91 10.09
CA ALA A 142 -42.86 1.57 9.98
C ALA A 142 -43.33 1.02 11.35
N GLY A 143 -42.57 1.29 12.43
CA GLY A 143 -42.96 0.95 13.79
C GLY A 143 -44.23 1.67 14.24
N VAL A 144 -44.32 2.98 14.01
CA VAL A 144 -45.49 3.80 14.35
C VAL A 144 -46.72 3.39 13.53
N GLU A 145 -46.56 3.07 12.24
CA GLU A 145 -47.67 2.60 11.41
C GLU A 145 -48.21 1.24 11.89
N LYS A 146 -47.35 0.35 12.36
CA LYS A 146 -47.77 -0.89 13.01
C LYS A 146 -48.55 -0.63 14.30
N GLU A 147 -48.10 0.30 15.13
CA GLU A 147 -48.79 0.70 16.36
C GLU A 147 -50.18 1.30 16.05
N LEU A 148 -50.26 2.22 15.08
CA LEU A 148 -51.51 2.82 14.63
C LEU A 148 -52.50 1.81 14.05
N GLY A 149 -52.02 0.68 13.50
CA GLY A 149 -52.87 -0.43 13.07
C GLY A 149 -53.46 -1.25 14.23
N GLN A 150 -52.84 -1.25 15.41
CA GLN A 150 -53.20 -2.12 16.54
C GLN A 150 -53.98 -1.38 17.64
N VAL A 151 -53.55 -0.17 17.99
CA VAL A 151 -54.11 0.62 19.12
C VAL A 151 -55.62 0.89 18.98
N PRO A 152 -56.17 1.24 17.79
CA PRO A 152 -57.61 1.44 17.65
C PRO A 152 -58.44 0.19 17.98
N GLY A 153 -57.98 -0.99 17.57
CA GLY A 153 -58.61 -2.27 17.90
C GLY A 153 -58.56 -2.55 19.40
N TRP A 154 -57.41 -2.32 20.03
CA TRP A 154 -57.26 -2.45 21.48
C TRP A 154 -58.19 -1.51 22.27
N ILE A 155 -58.31 -0.23 21.86
CA ILE A 155 -59.24 0.72 22.47
C ILE A 155 -60.69 0.24 22.30
N ALA A 156 -61.06 -0.28 21.12
CA ALA A 156 -62.40 -0.79 20.87
C ALA A 156 -62.73 -1.98 21.79
N ASP A 157 -61.79 -2.89 22.02
CA ASP A 157 -61.97 -3.99 22.95
C ASP A 157 -62.06 -3.52 24.42
N ARG A 158 -61.24 -2.55 24.84
CA ARG A 158 -61.38 -1.92 26.17
C ARG A 158 -62.71 -1.19 26.36
N LYS A 159 -63.28 -0.60 25.29
CA LYS A 159 -64.63 -0.03 25.32
C LYS A 159 -65.71 -1.10 25.52
N LYS A 160 -65.55 -2.28 24.93
CA LYS A 160 -66.43 -3.44 25.22
C LYS A 160 -66.28 -3.90 26.68
N ASP A 161 -65.04 -3.97 27.19
CA ASP A 161 -64.79 -4.31 28.59
C ASP A 161 -65.40 -3.30 29.56
N LEU A 162 -65.34 -2.00 29.23
CA LEU A 162 -66.00 -0.95 30.00
C LEU A 162 -67.52 -1.14 30.00
N ALA A 163 -68.13 -1.46 28.85
CA ALA A 163 -69.56 -1.75 28.76
C ALA A 163 -69.94 -2.96 29.62
N ALA A 164 -69.17 -4.05 29.56
CA ALA A 164 -69.38 -5.25 30.37
C ALA A 164 -69.21 -4.97 31.87
N ALA A 165 -68.16 -4.23 32.26
CA ALA A 165 -67.92 -3.84 33.66
C ALA A 165 -69.02 -2.91 34.20
N THR A 166 -69.55 -2.02 33.35
CA THR A 166 -70.66 -1.11 33.71
C THR A 166 -71.95 -1.90 33.89
N ALA A 167 -72.24 -2.85 33.01
CA ALA A 167 -73.39 -3.76 33.16
C ALA A 167 -73.28 -4.62 34.42
N ALA A 168 -72.08 -5.10 34.76
CA ALA A 168 -71.82 -5.86 35.99
C ALA A 168 -71.91 -5.00 37.26
N LEU A 169 -71.63 -3.70 37.18
CA LEU A 169 -71.80 -2.75 38.28
C LEU A 169 -73.28 -2.44 38.56
N ALA A 170 -74.11 -2.35 37.53
CA ALA A 170 -75.51 -1.91 37.61
C ALA A 170 -76.39 -2.58 38.70
N PRO A 171 -76.33 -3.90 38.95
CA PRO A 171 -77.16 -4.54 39.97
C PRO A 171 -76.68 -4.32 41.42
N HIS A 172 -75.43 -3.92 41.65
CA HIS A 172 -74.88 -3.81 43.02
C HIS A 172 -75.42 -2.61 43.82
N PRO A 173 -75.54 -1.38 43.28
CA PRO A 173 -76.12 -0.25 44.02
C PRO A 173 -77.52 -0.53 44.60
N PRO A 174 -78.50 -1.06 43.84
CA PRO A 174 -79.81 -1.41 44.41
C PRO A 174 -79.75 -2.59 45.39
N ARG A 175 -78.84 -3.56 45.19
CA ARG A 175 -78.63 -4.67 46.14
C ARG A 175 -78.04 -4.22 47.47
N VAL A 176 -77.04 -3.33 47.45
CA VAL A 176 -76.50 -2.70 48.66
C VAL A 176 -77.58 -1.90 49.37
N ALA A 177 -78.41 -1.14 48.64
CA ALA A 177 -79.53 -0.42 49.23
C ALA A 177 -80.53 -1.37 49.90
N ALA A 178 -80.93 -2.45 49.23
CA ALA A 178 -81.83 -3.46 49.79
C ALA A 178 -81.23 -4.20 51.00
N ALA A 179 -79.96 -4.61 50.92
CA ALA A 179 -79.23 -5.25 52.02
C ALA A 179 -79.09 -4.32 53.23
N LYS A 180 -78.89 -3.01 52.99
CA LYS A 180 -78.84 -1.98 54.03
C LYS A 180 -80.18 -1.80 54.72
N THR A 181 -81.29 -1.80 53.96
CA THR A 181 -82.65 -1.78 54.51
C THR A 181 -82.95 -3.04 55.34
N ALA A 182 -82.59 -4.22 54.83
CA ALA A 182 -82.77 -5.49 55.53
C ALA A 182 -81.94 -5.58 56.82
N PHE A 183 -80.67 -5.14 56.77
CA PHE A 183 -79.82 -5.01 57.95
C PHE A 183 -80.42 -4.03 58.98
N GLY A 184 -80.90 -2.87 58.54
CA GLY A 184 -81.56 -1.90 59.44
C GLY A 184 -82.83 -2.44 60.10
N ALA A 185 -83.63 -3.24 59.37
CA ALA A 185 -84.81 -3.91 59.92
C ALA A 185 -84.43 -5.01 60.93
N ALA A 186 -83.44 -5.85 60.61
CA ALA A 186 -82.93 -6.89 61.50
C ALA A 186 -82.27 -6.29 62.75
N ASP A 187 -81.55 -5.17 62.63
CA ASP A 187 -80.93 -4.45 63.75
C ASP A 187 -81.99 -3.91 64.71
N LYS A 188 -83.07 -3.34 64.17
CA LYS A 188 -84.22 -2.87 64.97
C LYS A 188 -84.90 -4.02 65.74
N GLN A 189 -85.10 -5.17 65.09
CA GLN A 189 -85.72 -6.35 65.72
C GLN A 189 -84.79 -7.00 66.76
N ALA A 190 -83.50 -7.13 66.46
CA ALA A 190 -82.51 -7.68 67.39
C ALA A 190 -82.30 -6.78 68.62
N LYS A 191 -82.31 -5.44 68.46
CA LYS A 191 -82.28 -4.48 69.58
C LYS A 191 -83.54 -4.54 70.43
N ALA A 192 -84.72 -4.68 69.82
CA ALA A 192 -85.97 -4.86 70.57
C ALA A 192 -86.00 -6.18 71.36
N ALA A 193 -85.48 -7.27 70.77
CA ALA A 193 -85.34 -8.56 71.45
C ALA A 193 -84.29 -8.51 72.58
N LEU A 194 -83.17 -7.80 72.38
CA LEU A 194 -82.17 -7.57 73.43
C LEU A 194 -82.77 -6.79 74.61
N ALA A 195 -83.53 -5.73 74.34
CA ALA A 195 -84.23 -4.98 75.37
C ALA A 195 -85.26 -5.85 76.13
N ALA A 196 -85.92 -6.80 75.46
CA ALA A 196 -86.82 -7.75 76.09
C ALA A 196 -86.09 -8.78 76.98
N VAL A 197 -84.88 -9.22 76.59
CA VAL A 197 -84.01 -10.07 77.42
C VAL A 197 -83.50 -9.30 78.66
N GLU A 198 -83.13 -8.04 78.49
CA GLU A 198 -82.66 -7.17 79.59
C GLU A 198 -83.78 -6.82 80.58
N ALA A 199 -85.04 -6.74 80.14
CA ALA A 199 -86.20 -6.44 80.97
C ALA A 199 -86.83 -7.65 81.69
N ALA A 200 -86.34 -8.88 81.47
CA ALA A 200 -86.90 -10.09 82.07
C ALA A 200 -86.54 -10.20 83.58
N ALA A 201 -87.55 -10.44 84.42
CA ALA A 201 -87.46 -10.30 85.89
C ALA A 201 -86.93 -11.55 86.65
N ASP A 202 -86.94 -12.73 86.03
CA ASP A 202 -86.52 -14.00 86.64
C ASP A 202 -85.65 -14.88 85.71
N PRO A 203 -84.89 -15.87 86.23
CA PRO A 203 -83.97 -16.68 85.43
C PRO A 203 -84.63 -17.49 84.31
N ALA A 204 -85.88 -17.93 84.50
CA ALA A 204 -86.60 -18.75 83.51
C ALA A 204 -87.15 -17.88 82.36
N ALA A 205 -87.67 -16.69 82.68
CA ALA A 205 -88.11 -15.68 81.72
C ALA A 205 -86.93 -15.16 80.89
N LYS A 206 -85.75 -14.99 81.51
CA LYS A 206 -84.52 -14.59 80.82
C LYS A 206 -84.06 -15.67 79.83
N GLN A 207 -84.13 -16.94 80.22
CA GLN A 207 -83.76 -18.07 79.35
C GLN A 207 -84.72 -18.22 78.14
N ALA A 208 -86.02 -18.00 78.33
CA ALA A 208 -87.01 -18.01 77.25
C ALA A 208 -86.85 -16.81 76.28
N ALA A 209 -86.59 -15.61 76.83
CA ALA A 209 -86.30 -14.42 76.02
C ALA A 209 -84.98 -14.57 75.23
N GLU A 210 -83.94 -15.16 75.84
CA GLU A 210 -82.66 -15.44 75.17
C GLU A 210 -82.83 -16.47 74.04
N ALA A 211 -83.65 -17.51 74.26
CA ALA A 211 -84.00 -18.50 73.23
C ALA A 211 -84.77 -17.89 72.04
N ALA A 212 -85.62 -16.89 72.29
CA ALA A 212 -86.32 -16.13 71.24
C ALA A 212 -85.43 -15.08 70.55
N ALA A 213 -84.43 -14.52 71.25
CA ALA A 213 -83.49 -13.52 70.73
C ALA A 213 -82.37 -14.14 69.87
N LEU A 214 -81.96 -15.39 70.14
CA LEU A 214 -80.92 -16.10 69.41
C LEU A 214 -81.15 -16.15 67.88
N PRO A 215 -82.32 -16.58 67.36
CA PRO A 215 -82.58 -16.59 65.92
C PRO A 215 -82.57 -15.18 65.30
N LEU A 216 -82.97 -14.15 66.05
CA LEU A 216 -82.93 -12.75 65.60
C LEU A 216 -81.49 -12.19 65.55
N ARG A 217 -80.63 -12.56 66.50
CA ARG A 217 -79.19 -12.27 66.45
C ARG A 217 -78.50 -12.96 65.28
N MET A 218 -78.85 -14.23 65.00
CA MET A 218 -78.35 -14.95 63.83
C MET A 218 -78.82 -14.29 62.52
N ALA A 219 -80.07 -13.82 62.47
CA ALA A 219 -80.60 -13.08 61.33
C ALA A 219 -79.88 -11.74 61.11
N LEU A 220 -79.59 -10.99 62.19
CA LEU A 220 -78.78 -9.76 62.13
C LEU A 220 -77.35 -10.03 61.62
N ALA A 221 -76.70 -11.06 62.13
CA ALA A 221 -75.37 -11.46 61.67
C ALA A 221 -75.38 -11.84 60.18
N GLY A 222 -76.36 -12.63 59.72
CA GLY A 222 -76.53 -12.97 58.31
C GLY A 222 -76.82 -11.75 57.42
N ALA A 223 -77.66 -10.82 57.88
CA ALA A 223 -77.93 -9.57 57.17
C ALA A 223 -76.67 -8.68 57.08
N LYS A 224 -75.85 -8.64 58.14
CA LYS A 224 -74.56 -7.94 58.14
C LYS A 224 -73.57 -8.55 57.17
N THR A 225 -73.41 -9.87 57.17
CA THR A 225 -72.54 -10.58 56.22
C THR A 225 -72.97 -10.31 54.78
N THR A 226 -74.29 -10.25 54.53
CA THR A 226 -74.85 -9.93 53.21
C THR A 226 -74.55 -8.49 52.79
N LEU A 227 -74.71 -7.52 53.70
CA LEU A 227 -74.36 -6.12 53.45
C LEU A 227 -72.86 -5.94 53.17
N ASP A 228 -72.00 -6.49 54.02
CA ASP A 228 -70.54 -6.39 53.88
C ASP A 228 -70.06 -7.07 52.57
N ALA A 229 -70.71 -8.17 52.15
CA ALA A 229 -70.43 -8.87 50.89
C ALA A 229 -70.84 -8.03 49.66
N GLU A 230 -72.02 -7.41 49.68
CA GLU A 230 -72.50 -6.55 48.59
C GLU A 230 -71.71 -5.24 48.48
N GLU A 231 -71.30 -4.63 49.61
CA GLU A 231 -70.43 -3.44 49.61
C GLU A 231 -69.04 -3.76 49.04
N LYS A 232 -68.46 -4.91 49.39
CA LYS A 232 -67.19 -5.39 48.82
C LYS A 232 -67.32 -5.68 47.31
N ALA A 233 -68.45 -6.26 46.89
CA ALA A 233 -68.73 -6.52 45.47
C ALA A 233 -68.90 -5.21 44.68
N LEU A 234 -69.61 -4.22 45.23
CA LEU A 234 -69.74 -2.88 44.65
C LEU A 234 -68.38 -2.19 44.48
N ALA A 235 -67.55 -2.20 45.53
CA ALA A 235 -66.21 -1.60 45.48
C ALA A 235 -65.31 -2.30 44.43
N SER A 236 -65.40 -3.62 44.31
CA SER A 236 -64.67 -4.40 43.30
C SER A 236 -65.14 -4.09 41.87
N ALA A 237 -66.45 -4.03 41.65
CA ALA A 237 -67.04 -3.67 40.36
C ALA A 237 -66.68 -2.22 39.96
N GLN A 238 -66.70 -1.28 40.91
CA GLN A 238 -66.31 0.10 40.67
C GLN A 238 -64.82 0.24 40.28
N ARG A 239 -63.94 -0.54 40.91
CA ARG A 239 -62.51 -0.59 40.54
C ARG A 239 -62.33 -1.06 39.09
N LYS A 240 -63.07 -2.09 38.66
CA LYS A 240 -63.01 -2.58 37.26
C LYS A 240 -63.45 -1.52 36.25
N VAL A 241 -64.53 -0.78 36.55
CA VAL A 241 -64.99 0.34 35.70
C VAL A 241 -63.93 1.43 35.63
N ASN A 242 -63.36 1.84 36.77
CA ASN A 242 -62.33 2.88 36.80
C ASN A 242 -61.04 2.44 36.07
N GLN A 243 -60.65 1.18 36.22
CA GLN A 243 -59.50 0.59 35.52
C GLN A 243 -59.72 0.59 34.00
N ALA A 244 -60.89 0.17 33.53
CA ALA A 244 -61.23 0.19 32.09
C ALA A 244 -61.23 1.61 31.52
N LYS A 245 -61.77 2.60 32.26
CA LYS A 245 -61.71 4.03 31.86
C LYS A 245 -60.28 4.54 31.76
N ALA A 246 -59.43 4.22 32.75
CA ALA A 246 -58.02 4.63 32.74
C ALA A 246 -57.26 4.00 31.55
N GLN A 247 -57.52 2.73 31.25
CA GLN A 247 -56.93 2.04 30.10
C GLN A 247 -57.36 2.67 28.77
N ILE A 248 -58.65 3.02 28.60
CA ILE A 248 -59.14 3.72 27.40
C ILE A 248 -58.44 5.08 27.26
N GLN A 249 -58.39 5.89 28.33
CA GLN A 249 -57.70 7.17 28.30
C GLN A 249 -56.21 7.05 27.98
N GLN A 250 -55.55 6.00 28.50
CA GLN A 250 -54.16 5.71 28.17
C GLN A 250 -53.98 5.37 26.69
N GLY A 251 -54.86 4.52 26.13
CA GLY A 251 -54.85 4.18 24.70
C GLY A 251 -55.12 5.37 23.80
N GLU A 252 -56.05 6.25 24.16
CA GLU A 252 -56.34 7.48 23.41
C GLU A 252 -55.15 8.44 23.41
N LYS A 253 -54.44 8.56 24.54
CA LYS A 253 -53.17 9.31 24.61
C LYS A 253 -52.09 8.68 23.75
N GLN A 254 -51.94 7.35 23.77
CA GLN A 254 -50.99 6.63 22.92
C GLN A 254 -51.30 6.83 21.44
N LEU A 255 -52.58 6.77 21.05
CA LEU A 255 -53.02 7.01 19.67
C LEU A 255 -52.67 8.42 19.20
N ALA A 256 -52.95 9.44 20.01
CA ALA A 256 -52.60 10.83 19.67
C ALA A 256 -51.08 11.03 19.57
N ALA A 257 -50.31 10.43 20.48
CA ALA A 257 -48.85 10.48 20.45
C ALA A 257 -48.27 9.79 19.19
N ALA A 258 -48.80 8.61 18.83
CA ALA A 258 -48.40 7.88 17.64
C ALA A 258 -48.74 8.66 16.35
N GLN A 259 -49.91 9.31 16.28
CA GLN A 259 -50.27 10.16 15.14
C GLN A 259 -49.34 11.38 14.99
N ALA A 260 -49.02 12.05 16.09
CA ALA A 260 -48.09 13.18 16.09
C ALA A 260 -46.67 12.74 15.67
N LEU A 261 -46.21 11.58 16.17
CA LEU A 261 -44.91 11.02 15.80
C LEU A 261 -44.87 10.64 14.32
N LYS A 262 -45.95 10.03 13.78
CA LYS A 262 -46.07 9.72 12.34
C LYS A 262 -45.87 10.97 11.49
N GLN A 263 -46.57 12.06 11.79
CA GLN A 263 -46.47 13.30 11.04
C GLN A 263 -45.05 13.89 11.11
N LYS A 264 -44.45 13.91 12.30
CA LYS A 264 -43.08 14.40 12.52
C LYS A 264 -42.05 13.59 11.72
N THR A 265 -42.10 12.26 11.80
CA THR A 265 -41.18 11.37 11.09
C THR A 265 -41.38 11.44 9.57
N ALA A 266 -42.62 11.53 9.09
CA ALA A 266 -42.90 11.73 7.66
C ALA A 266 -42.32 13.05 7.13
N ALA A 267 -42.43 14.14 7.91
CA ALA A 267 -41.82 15.41 7.55
C ALA A 267 -40.28 15.36 7.54
N ALA A 268 -39.67 14.64 8.50
CA ALA A 268 -38.22 14.42 8.53
C ALA A 268 -37.73 13.67 7.29
N ILE A 269 -38.42 12.57 6.91
CA ILE A 269 -38.13 11.81 5.68
C ILE A 269 -38.25 12.70 4.44
N ALA A 270 -39.31 13.51 4.34
CA ALA A 270 -39.53 14.42 3.23
C ALA A 270 -38.41 15.47 3.11
N GLY A 271 -37.85 15.94 4.22
CA GLY A 271 -36.70 16.86 4.25
C GLY A 271 -35.37 16.21 3.89
N LEU A 272 -35.12 14.97 4.32
CA LEU A 272 -33.87 14.24 4.09
C LEU A 272 -33.71 13.74 2.64
N THR A 273 -34.82 13.39 1.99
CA THR A 273 -34.81 12.82 0.63
C THR A 273 -34.13 13.72 -0.43
N PRO A 274 -34.44 15.03 -0.56
CA PRO A 274 -33.77 15.91 -1.52
C PRO A 274 -32.30 16.18 -1.15
N GLN A 275 -31.97 16.21 0.15
CA GLN A 275 -30.59 16.35 0.61
C GLN A 275 -29.74 15.14 0.21
N LEU A 276 -30.29 13.93 0.34
CA LEU A 276 -29.66 12.69 -0.08
C LEU A 276 -29.31 12.72 -1.57
N GLU A 277 -30.26 13.11 -2.42
CA GLU A 277 -30.05 13.16 -3.87
C GLU A 277 -28.98 14.21 -4.26
N THR A 278 -28.98 15.36 -3.58
CA THR A 278 -27.98 16.41 -3.79
C THR A 278 -26.58 15.92 -3.43
N LEU A 279 -26.42 15.31 -2.25
CA LEU A 279 -25.15 14.75 -1.79
C LEU A 279 -24.69 13.58 -2.67
N ARG A 280 -25.62 12.76 -3.15
CA ARG A 280 -25.32 11.66 -4.07
C ARG A 280 -24.69 12.18 -5.36
N ARG A 281 -25.32 13.16 -6.01
CA ARG A 281 -24.77 13.78 -7.24
C ARG A 281 -23.42 14.44 -6.99
N GLN A 282 -23.26 15.09 -5.83
CA GLN A 282 -21.98 15.69 -5.45
C GLN A 282 -20.88 14.63 -5.27
N ALA A 283 -21.18 13.54 -4.56
CA ALA A 283 -20.25 12.44 -4.34
C ALA A 283 -19.86 11.75 -5.66
N GLU A 284 -20.83 11.46 -6.53
CA GLU A 284 -20.60 10.87 -7.86
C GLU A 284 -19.72 11.79 -8.72
N ARG A 285 -20.00 13.11 -8.74
CA ARG A 285 -19.21 14.09 -9.48
C ARG A 285 -17.77 14.18 -8.96
N LEU A 286 -17.57 14.27 -7.65
CA LEU A 286 -16.23 14.39 -7.05
C LEU A 286 -15.43 13.10 -7.27
N SER A 287 -16.07 11.93 -7.16
CA SER A 287 -15.46 10.65 -7.46
C SER A 287 -14.99 10.58 -8.92
N ALA A 288 -15.86 10.97 -9.87
CA ALA A 288 -15.51 11.01 -11.29
C ALA A 288 -14.34 11.98 -11.58
N GLN A 289 -14.34 13.15 -10.94
CA GLN A 289 -13.24 14.12 -11.07
C GLN A 289 -11.93 13.59 -10.48
N ALA A 290 -11.98 12.91 -9.32
CA ALA A 290 -10.82 12.29 -8.70
C ALA A 290 -10.22 11.19 -9.59
N THR A 291 -11.06 10.36 -10.22
CA THR A 291 -10.62 9.32 -11.16
C THR A 291 -9.97 9.93 -12.40
N ALA A 292 -10.62 10.91 -13.04
CA ALA A 292 -10.05 11.58 -14.21
C ALA A 292 -8.73 12.32 -13.89
N SER A 293 -8.65 12.93 -12.70
CA SER A 293 -7.43 13.56 -12.20
C SER A 293 -6.31 12.54 -11.98
N ALA A 294 -6.62 11.36 -11.41
CA ALA A 294 -5.66 10.29 -11.22
C ALA A 294 -5.12 9.74 -12.55
N GLU A 295 -5.99 9.55 -13.55
CA GLU A 295 -5.56 9.13 -14.89
C GLU A 295 -4.64 10.16 -15.55
N ARG A 296 -4.95 11.46 -15.42
CA ARG A 296 -4.08 12.54 -15.92
C ARG A 296 -2.75 12.60 -15.18
N SER A 297 -2.77 12.49 -13.85
CA SER A 297 -1.57 12.43 -13.02
C SER A 297 -0.65 11.28 -13.46
N GLY A 298 -1.21 10.08 -13.66
CA GLY A 298 -0.46 8.93 -14.15
C GLY A 298 0.16 9.14 -15.54
N LYS A 299 -0.55 9.80 -16.47
CA LYS A 299 0.00 10.16 -17.78
C LYS A 299 1.15 11.16 -17.67
N LEU A 300 0.97 12.24 -16.90
CA LEU A 300 1.99 13.26 -16.70
C LEU A 300 3.25 12.69 -16.02
N GLU A 301 3.08 11.80 -15.05
CA GLU A 301 4.19 11.08 -14.42
C GLU A 301 4.92 10.19 -15.42
N ALA A 302 4.19 9.44 -16.26
CA ALA A 302 4.78 8.62 -17.31
C ALA A 302 5.55 9.45 -18.34
N ASP A 303 5.01 10.60 -18.75
CA ASP A 303 5.67 11.53 -19.68
C ASP A 303 6.96 12.10 -19.07
N TYR A 304 6.91 12.55 -17.81
CA TYR A 304 8.10 13.01 -17.08
C TYR A 304 9.15 11.90 -16.97
N ARG A 305 8.72 10.69 -16.61
CA ARG A 305 9.61 9.52 -16.51
C ARG A 305 10.26 9.20 -17.85
N GLN A 306 9.52 9.26 -18.95
CA GLN A 306 10.07 9.00 -20.28
C GLN A 306 11.09 10.07 -20.67
N LEU A 307 10.82 11.35 -20.39
CA LEU A 307 11.80 12.43 -20.62
C LEU A 307 13.07 12.23 -19.79
N ALA A 308 12.95 11.77 -18.54
CA ALA A 308 14.10 11.47 -17.69
C ALA A 308 14.92 10.30 -18.24
N LEU A 309 14.27 9.21 -18.67
CA LEU A 309 14.92 8.05 -19.30
C LEU A 309 15.63 8.42 -20.60
N ASP A 310 15.03 9.30 -21.40
CA ASP A 310 15.63 9.80 -22.63
C ASP A 310 16.85 10.71 -22.37
N ALA A 311 16.88 11.40 -21.22
CA ALA A 311 17.96 12.32 -20.83
C ALA A 311 19.13 11.59 -20.15
N ASP A 312 18.84 10.59 -19.31
CA ASP A 312 19.84 9.81 -18.60
C ASP A 312 19.62 8.30 -18.80
N PRO A 313 20.42 7.66 -19.67
CA PRO A 313 20.26 6.25 -19.99
C PRO A 313 20.50 5.32 -18.79
N ARG A 314 21.20 5.78 -17.73
CA ARG A 314 21.44 4.97 -16.52
C ARG A 314 20.14 4.65 -15.78
N LEU A 315 19.10 5.48 -15.93
CA LEU A 315 17.80 5.28 -15.30
C LEU A 315 17.06 4.05 -15.82
N HIS A 316 17.46 3.49 -16.97
CA HIS A 316 16.93 2.21 -17.47
C HIS A 316 17.41 0.99 -16.65
N ARG A 317 18.44 1.17 -15.81
CA ARG A 317 19.00 0.11 -14.94
C ARG A 317 19.52 -1.10 -15.72
N GLU A 318 20.29 -0.85 -16.76
CA GLU A 318 20.89 -1.88 -17.62
C GLU A 318 22.40 -1.65 -17.73
N GLY A 319 23.13 -2.76 -17.89
CA GLY A 319 24.56 -2.77 -18.12
C GLY A 319 25.37 -3.24 -16.93
N LEU A 320 26.61 -3.63 -17.21
CA LEU A 320 27.64 -3.94 -16.22
C LEU A 320 28.99 -3.59 -16.83
N ALA A 321 29.75 -2.75 -16.13
CA ALA A 321 31.07 -2.31 -16.55
C ALA A 321 32.09 -2.56 -15.44
N LEU A 322 33.33 -2.75 -15.84
CA LEU A 322 34.51 -2.86 -15.01
C LEU A 322 35.44 -1.68 -15.32
N GLU A 323 35.90 -1.00 -14.29
CA GLU A 323 37.00 -0.04 -14.36
C GLU A 323 38.12 -0.52 -13.43
N VAL A 324 39.36 -0.50 -13.91
CA VAL A 324 40.53 -0.87 -13.13
C VAL A 324 41.49 0.32 -13.07
N ARG A 325 41.98 0.62 -11.87
CA ARG A 325 42.86 1.74 -11.58
C ARG A 325 44.11 1.28 -10.86
N ASP A 326 45.18 2.07 -10.95
CA ASP A 326 46.25 1.98 -9.97
C ASP A 326 45.70 2.24 -8.59
N TRP A 327 46.17 1.49 -7.60
CA TRP A 327 45.86 1.79 -6.21
C TRP A 327 46.75 2.93 -5.73
N GLY A 328 46.15 4.06 -5.38
CA GLY A 328 46.85 5.24 -4.88
C GLY A 328 47.00 5.31 -3.36
N GLY A 329 46.57 4.27 -2.63
CA GLY A 329 46.78 4.16 -1.19
C GLY A 329 48.15 3.55 -0.86
N ASP A 330 48.79 4.01 0.22
CA ASP A 330 50.20 3.76 0.50
C ASP A 330 50.43 2.43 1.26
N GLN A 331 49.42 1.86 1.97
CA GLN A 331 49.61 0.68 2.84
C GLN A 331 48.43 -0.32 2.88
N LEU A 332 48.73 -1.58 3.19
CA LEU A 332 47.73 -2.64 3.47
C LEU A 332 46.85 -2.34 4.68
N ASP A 333 47.39 -1.58 5.65
CA ASP A 333 46.67 -1.10 6.83
C ASP A 333 45.59 -0.05 6.48
N GLU A 334 45.53 0.42 5.23
CA GLU A 334 44.49 1.31 4.71
C GLU A 334 43.26 0.55 4.19
N LEU A 335 43.35 -0.78 4.07
CA LEU A 335 42.23 -1.59 3.56
C LEU A 335 41.24 -2.01 4.66
N ASN A 336 41.28 -1.37 5.83
CA ASN A 336 40.58 -1.78 7.05
C ASN A 336 39.10 -1.37 7.11
N ASP A 337 38.67 -0.39 6.31
CA ASP A 337 37.28 0.05 6.23
C ASP A 337 36.97 0.75 4.89
N TRP A 338 35.69 0.96 4.62
CA TRP A 338 35.25 1.59 3.38
C TRP A 338 35.67 3.07 3.25
N PRO A 339 35.51 3.94 4.26
CA PRO A 339 35.98 5.33 4.18
C PRO A 339 37.45 5.47 3.77
N THR A 340 38.33 4.63 4.31
CA THR A 340 39.76 4.63 3.98
C THR A 340 39.98 4.18 2.54
N VAL A 341 39.25 3.15 2.09
CA VAL A 341 39.29 2.70 0.70
C VAL A 341 38.77 3.77 -0.27
N VAL A 342 37.73 4.52 0.10
CA VAL A 342 37.24 5.66 -0.68
C VAL A 342 38.33 6.73 -0.82
N ALA A 343 39.02 7.07 0.27
CA ALA A 343 40.12 8.02 0.22
C ALA A 343 41.22 7.53 -0.73
N GLY A 344 41.62 6.26 -0.67
CA GLY A 344 42.58 5.70 -1.64
C GLY A 344 42.09 5.73 -3.09
N LEU A 345 40.82 5.38 -3.34
CA LEU A 345 40.20 5.47 -4.68
C LEU A 345 40.15 6.91 -5.21
N GLN A 346 40.04 7.91 -4.34
CA GLN A 346 40.09 9.33 -4.72
C GLN A 346 41.50 9.78 -5.15
N HIS A 347 42.56 9.09 -4.71
CA HIS A 347 43.94 9.32 -5.15
C HIS A 347 44.35 8.42 -6.33
N SER A 348 43.54 7.40 -6.62
CA SER A 348 43.68 6.51 -7.79
C SER A 348 43.29 7.21 -9.10
N ASP A 349 44.09 8.19 -9.52
CA ASP A 349 43.84 8.99 -10.73
C ASP A 349 44.16 8.24 -12.03
N ASN A 350 45.04 7.24 -11.98
CA ASN A 350 45.45 6.50 -13.16
C ASN A 350 44.54 5.30 -13.43
N VAL A 351 43.68 5.42 -14.44
CA VAL A 351 42.89 4.30 -14.98
C VAL A 351 43.81 3.40 -15.82
N LEU A 352 43.89 2.11 -15.48
CA LEU A 352 44.67 1.11 -16.19
C LEU A 352 43.93 0.53 -17.39
N GLY A 353 42.60 0.51 -17.29
CA GLY A 353 41.73 0.04 -18.35
C GLY A 353 40.31 -0.13 -17.84
N ASN A 354 39.42 -0.40 -18.78
CA ASN A 354 38.01 -0.64 -18.52
C ASN A 354 37.45 -1.67 -19.51
N ALA A 355 36.32 -2.28 -19.15
CA ALA A 355 35.65 -3.24 -20.00
C ALA A 355 34.14 -3.28 -19.73
N LEU A 356 33.38 -3.62 -20.77
CA LEU A 356 32.00 -4.04 -20.63
C LEU A 356 31.99 -5.54 -20.34
N VAL A 357 31.38 -5.95 -19.23
CA VAL A 357 31.46 -7.34 -18.73
C VAL A 357 30.07 -7.90 -18.50
N THR A 358 29.95 -9.23 -18.50
CA THR A 358 28.66 -9.92 -18.33
C THR A 358 28.49 -10.56 -16.96
N ASP A 359 29.59 -10.74 -16.23
CA ASP A 359 29.61 -11.25 -14.87
C ASP A 359 30.79 -10.67 -14.08
N VAL A 360 30.83 -10.97 -12.78
CA VAL A 360 31.90 -10.54 -11.87
C VAL A 360 32.82 -11.73 -11.61
N LEU A 361 33.80 -11.88 -12.49
CA LEU A 361 34.83 -12.91 -12.39
C LEU A 361 36.17 -12.38 -12.91
N GLN A 362 37.10 -12.22 -12.00
CA GLN A 362 38.47 -11.78 -12.22
C GLN A 362 39.40 -12.78 -11.56
N LYS A 363 40.34 -13.31 -12.34
CA LYS A 363 41.37 -14.23 -11.82
C LYS A 363 42.66 -13.52 -11.44
N MET A 364 42.93 -12.39 -12.09
CA MET A 364 44.12 -11.57 -11.93
C MET A 364 43.87 -10.14 -12.39
N ASN A 365 44.85 -9.24 -12.27
CA ASN A 365 44.73 -7.91 -12.85
C ASN A 365 44.51 -8.03 -14.38
N PRO A 366 43.34 -7.61 -14.91
CA PRO A 366 43.01 -7.84 -16.31
C PRO A 366 43.76 -6.93 -17.28
N PHE A 367 44.37 -5.84 -16.79
CA PHE A 367 45.07 -4.85 -17.62
C PHE A 367 46.59 -4.79 -17.39
N ARG A 368 47.11 -5.56 -16.42
CA ARG A 368 48.55 -5.75 -16.21
C ARG A 368 48.89 -7.24 -16.07
N LEU A 369 49.19 -7.86 -17.20
CA LEU A 369 49.61 -9.26 -17.21
C LEU A 369 50.96 -9.42 -16.47
N GLY A 370 50.94 -10.18 -15.37
CA GLY A 370 52.12 -10.46 -14.57
C GLY A 370 52.38 -9.51 -13.40
N ASP A 371 51.65 -8.39 -13.32
CA ASP A 371 51.66 -7.46 -12.18
C ASP A 371 50.27 -7.37 -11.56
N ASN A 372 50.08 -8.18 -10.51
CA ASN A 372 48.80 -8.37 -9.83
C ASN A 372 48.65 -7.55 -8.56
N LEU A 373 49.56 -6.59 -8.31
CA LEU A 373 49.59 -5.83 -7.06
C LEU A 373 49.16 -4.38 -7.31
N ASN A 374 48.78 -3.71 -6.22
CA ASN A 374 48.50 -2.27 -6.19
C ASN A 374 47.51 -1.80 -7.26
N PHE A 375 46.36 -2.45 -7.33
CA PHE A 375 45.28 -2.03 -8.22
C PHE A 375 43.91 -2.10 -7.53
N ALA A 376 42.96 -1.33 -8.04
CA ALA A 376 41.57 -1.40 -7.65
C ALA A 376 40.68 -1.72 -8.85
N ALA A 377 39.81 -2.71 -8.71
CA ALA A 377 38.77 -3.07 -9.67
C ALA A 377 37.40 -2.65 -9.16
N SER A 378 36.67 -1.87 -9.95
CA SER A 378 35.33 -1.39 -9.64
C SER A 378 34.34 -1.89 -10.69
N TYR A 379 33.39 -2.71 -10.26
CA TYR A 379 32.26 -3.13 -11.08
C TYR A 379 31.06 -2.25 -10.76
N ARG A 380 30.41 -1.72 -11.79
CA ARG A 380 29.17 -0.94 -11.67
C ARG A 380 28.15 -1.44 -12.66
N GLY A 381 26.94 -1.73 -12.19
CA GLY A 381 25.87 -2.26 -13.03
C GLY A 381 24.60 -2.52 -12.25
N PHE A 382 23.82 -3.49 -12.71
CA PHE A 382 22.51 -3.78 -12.14
C PHE A 382 22.28 -5.28 -11.93
N LEU A 383 21.87 -5.65 -10.72
CA LEU A 383 21.48 -7.00 -10.32
C LEU A 383 19.96 -7.18 -10.50
N ASP A 384 19.56 -8.20 -11.24
CA ASP A 384 18.17 -8.55 -11.52
C ASP A 384 17.74 -9.71 -10.60
N VAL A 385 17.06 -9.36 -9.51
CA VAL A 385 16.52 -10.30 -8.52
C VAL A 385 15.18 -10.82 -9.02
N LYS A 386 15.16 -12.10 -9.43
CA LYS A 386 13.94 -12.74 -9.96
C LYS A 386 13.01 -13.29 -8.88
N GLN A 387 13.55 -13.66 -7.73
CA GLN A 387 12.81 -14.29 -6.65
C GLN A 387 12.99 -13.47 -5.38
N ALA A 388 11.89 -13.03 -4.77
CA ALA A 388 11.96 -12.37 -3.48
C ALA A 388 12.38 -13.35 -2.38
N GLY A 389 13.11 -12.85 -1.37
CA GLY A 389 13.46 -13.59 -0.16
C GLY A 389 14.87 -13.29 0.34
N LEU A 390 15.33 -14.15 1.26
CA LEU A 390 16.65 -14.04 1.87
C LEU A 390 17.75 -14.52 0.91
N TYR A 391 18.65 -13.62 0.55
CA TYR A 391 19.89 -13.91 -0.15
C TYR A 391 21.06 -13.85 0.83
N ARG A 392 22.06 -14.71 0.62
CA ARG A 392 23.38 -14.56 1.25
C ARG A 392 24.43 -14.28 0.17
N PHE A 393 25.24 -13.24 0.34
CA PHE A 393 26.26 -12.83 -0.62
C PHE A 393 27.68 -12.95 -0.06
N VAL A 394 28.65 -13.24 -0.93
CA VAL A 394 30.08 -13.15 -0.61
C VAL A 394 30.87 -12.73 -1.84
N LEU A 395 31.86 -11.86 -1.64
CA LEU A 395 32.91 -11.59 -2.60
C LEU A 395 34.14 -12.42 -2.25
N ASN A 396 34.51 -13.33 -3.15
CA ASN A 396 35.75 -14.11 -3.03
C ASN A 396 36.88 -13.33 -3.70
N ALA A 397 37.42 -12.36 -2.96
CA ALA A 397 38.43 -11.43 -3.44
C ALA A 397 39.78 -11.56 -2.71
N ASP A 398 40.80 -11.00 -3.34
CA ASP A 398 42.19 -10.87 -2.91
C ASP A 398 42.72 -9.50 -3.38
N ASP A 399 42.82 -8.47 -2.53
CA ASP A 399 42.67 -8.42 -1.08
C ASP A 399 41.25 -7.97 -0.66
N ALA A 400 41.08 -6.69 -0.31
CA ALA A 400 39.86 -6.18 0.27
C ALA A 400 38.73 -6.05 -0.77
N SER A 401 37.48 -6.21 -0.32
CA SER A 401 36.31 -6.11 -1.18
C SER A 401 35.06 -5.61 -0.47
N PHE A 402 34.23 -4.88 -1.22
CA PHE A 402 33.02 -4.23 -0.74
C PHE A 402 31.92 -4.42 -1.78
N LEU A 403 30.73 -4.80 -1.32
CA LEU A 403 29.53 -5.00 -2.13
C LEU A 403 28.47 -4.00 -1.69
N PHE A 404 27.98 -3.21 -2.64
CA PHE A 404 26.86 -2.32 -2.48
C PHE A 404 25.68 -2.75 -3.33
N ILE A 405 24.49 -2.75 -2.74
CA ILE A 405 23.22 -2.97 -3.43
C ILE A 405 22.28 -1.84 -3.02
N ASN A 406 21.73 -1.09 -3.98
CA ASN A 406 21.00 0.16 -3.72
C ASN A 406 21.79 1.14 -2.83
N ASP A 407 23.09 1.31 -3.07
CA ASP A 407 24.00 2.18 -2.29
C ASP A 407 24.19 1.77 -0.81
N TYR A 408 23.59 0.65 -0.36
CA TYR A 408 23.83 0.09 0.97
C TYR A 408 25.00 -0.88 0.94
N LEU A 409 25.95 -0.72 1.85
CA LEU A 409 27.03 -1.70 2.05
C LEU A 409 26.46 -3.00 2.61
N VAL A 410 26.37 -4.02 1.75
CA VAL A 410 25.80 -5.34 2.08
C VAL A 410 26.86 -6.29 2.63
N PHE A 411 28.05 -6.28 2.02
CA PHE A 411 29.14 -7.15 2.41
C PHE A 411 30.47 -6.40 2.32
N SER A 412 31.33 -6.61 3.32
CA SER A 412 32.72 -6.17 3.27
C SER A 412 33.64 -7.27 3.76
N ARG A 413 34.82 -7.33 3.16
CA ARG A 413 35.94 -8.14 3.63
C ARG A 413 37.19 -7.29 3.52
N VAL A 414 37.66 -6.81 4.67
CA VAL A 414 38.70 -5.78 4.79
C VAL A 414 40.08 -6.41 4.99
N GLY A 415 41.13 -5.64 4.75
CA GLY A 415 42.52 -6.03 4.94
C GLY A 415 43.06 -7.00 3.89
N SER A 416 44.25 -7.53 4.17
CA SER A 416 44.89 -8.57 3.35
C SER A 416 44.09 -9.86 3.41
N ASN A 417 43.73 -10.40 2.25
CA ASN A 417 42.86 -11.56 2.15
C ASN A 417 43.32 -12.50 1.05
N ARG A 418 43.45 -13.79 1.39
CA ARG A 418 43.58 -14.81 0.35
C ARG A 418 42.22 -15.19 -0.21
N PRO A 419 42.17 -15.60 -1.49
CA PRO A 419 40.98 -16.22 -2.06
C PRO A 419 40.55 -17.39 -1.19
N LEU A 420 39.26 -17.44 -0.87
CA LEU A 420 38.68 -18.57 -0.15
C LEU A 420 38.81 -19.81 -1.04
N GLN A 421 39.43 -20.86 -0.50
CA GLN A 421 39.64 -22.16 -1.12
C GLN A 421 38.71 -23.21 -0.49
N ALA A 422 38.47 -24.33 -1.18
CA ALA A 422 37.62 -25.44 -0.75
C ALA A 422 36.11 -25.11 -0.61
N ARG A 423 35.33 -26.03 -0.01
CA ARG A 423 33.89 -25.91 0.17
C ARG A 423 33.58 -24.81 1.20
N LEU A 424 33.16 -23.65 0.72
CA LEU A 424 32.74 -22.51 1.54
C LEU A 424 31.66 -22.93 2.55
N GLY A 425 31.95 -22.79 3.85
CA GLY A 425 30.95 -22.99 4.89
C GLY A 425 29.82 -21.98 4.73
N VAL A 426 28.57 -22.45 4.76
CA VAL A 426 27.37 -21.61 4.51
C VAL A 426 27.22 -20.50 5.56
N TYR A 427 27.65 -20.76 6.80
CA TYR A 427 27.52 -19.83 7.94
C TYR A 427 28.85 -19.20 8.37
N SER A 428 29.98 -19.58 7.75
CA SER A 428 31.29 -19.07 8.14
C SER A 428 31.69 -17.79 7.42
N VAL A 429 31.01 -17.45 6.32
CA VAL A 429 31.30 -16.29 5.47
C VAL A 429 30.02 -15.74 4.86
N GLY A 430 30.10 -14.49 4.38
CA GLY A 430 29.04 -13.82 3.67
C GLY A 430 28.09 -13.02 4.57
N ALA A 431 27.19 -12.29 3.94
CA ALA A 431 26.21 -11.44 4.60
C ALA A 431 24.81 -11.72 4.05
N ASP A 432 23.81 -11.70 4.93
CA ASP A 432 22.41 -11.89 4.59
C ASP A 432 21.74 -10.56 4.26
N ILE A 433 20.87 -10.57 3.25
CA ILE A 433 20.00 -9.46 2.90
C ILE A 433 18.68 -9.99 2.35
N GLU A 434 17.57 -9.41 2.78
CA GLU A 434 16.27 -9.69 2.21
C GLU A 434 16.04 -8.75 1.01
N LEU A 435 15.65 -9.33 -0.13
CA LEU A 435 15.41 -8.60 -1.37
C LEU A 435 14.05 -8.96 -1.93
N ASP A 436 13.33 -7.97 -2.45
CA ASP A 436 12.16 -8.18 -3.27
C ASP A 436 12.56 -8.52 -4.72
N ALA A 437 11.62 -9.02 -5.51
CA ALA A 437 11.84 -9.16 -6.94
C ALA A 437 11.97 -7.77 -7.59
N GLY A 438 13.07 -7.52 -8.30
CA GLY A 438 13.36 -6.21 -8.86
C GLY A 438 14.78 -6.05 -9.39
N VAL A 439 15.07 -4.88 -9.97
CA VAL A 439 16.39 -4.54 -10.50
C VAL A 439 17.06 -3.51 -9.59
N TYR A 440 18.22 -3.87 -9.06
CA TYR A 440 18.98 -3.14 -8.05
C TYR A 440 20.29 -2.62 -8.64
N PRO A 441 20.67 -1.34 -8.44
CA PRO A 441 22.03 -0.88 -8.68
C PRO A 441 23.01 -1.69 -7.83
N LEU A 442 24.12 -2.07 -8.46
CA LEU A 442 25.15 -2.92 -7.92
C LEU A 442 26.49 -2.21 -8.09
N GLU A 443 27.24 -2.08 -6.98
CA GLU A 443 28.64 -1.66 -7.02
C GLU A 443 29.49 -2.65 -6.26
N ILE A 444 30.62 -3.04 -6.87
CA ILE A 444 31.61 -3.89 -6.21
C ILE A 444 32.96 -3.21 -6.35
N HIS A 445 33.62 -2.99 -5.23
CA HIS A 445 34.97 -2.45 -5.19
C HIS A 445 35.89 -3.52 -4.62
N GLN A 446 36.93 -3.85 -5.36
CA GLN A 446 37.98 -4.77 -4.95
C GLN A 446 39.31 -4.04 -5.02
N VAL A 447 40.14 -4.18 -4.01
CA VAL A 447 41.47 -3.58 -3.95
C VAL A 447 42.48 -4.68 -3.66
N THR A 448 43.54 -4.75 -4.46
CA THR A 448 44.71 -5.59 -4.19
C THR A 448 45.86 -4.68 -3.79
N GLY A 449 46.35 -4.85 -2.57
CA GLY A 449 47.51 -4.12 -2.09
C GLY A 449 48.81 -4.79 -2.54
N ASN A 450 49.87 -4.58 -1.76
CA ASN A 450 51.18 -5.18 -2.00
C ASN A 450 51.37 -6.51 -1.23
N THR A 451 50.31 -7.30 -1.05
CA THR A 451 50.36 -8.56 -0.30
C THR A 451 51.21 -9.60 -1.04
N PRO A 452 52.23 -10.21 -0.40
CA PRO A 452 53.02 -11.26 -1.04
C PRO A 452 52.17 -12.45 -1.50
N GLY A 453 52.22 -12.74 -2.80
CA GLY A 453 51.47 -13.84 -3.40
C GLY A 453 50.00 -13.53 -3.67
N ALA A 454 49.56 -12.27 -3.52
CA ALA A 454 48.26 -11.85 -4.00
C ALA A 454 48.18 -12.02 -5.52
N VAL A 455 47.03 -12.54 -5.96
CA VAL A 455 46.78 -12.78 -7.38
C VAL A 455 45.78 -11.80 -7.96
N GLY A 456 45.10 -10.98 -7.15
CA GLY A 456 44.14 -10.01 -7.64
C GLY A 456 42.82 -10.64 -8.08
N ARG A 457 42.35 -11.66 -7.37
CA ARG A 457 41.09 -12.34 -7.69
C ARG A 457 39.90 -11.50 -7.22
N CYS A 458 38.80 -11.53 -7.95
CA CYS A 458 37.48 -11.14 -7.47
C CYS A 458 36.42 -12.03 -8.10
N ALA A 459 35.53 -12.62 -7.30
CA ALA A 459 34.42 -13.40 -7.82
C ALA A 459 33.19 -13.28 -6.93
N PHE A 460 32.03 -13.04 -7.53
CA PHE A 460 30.78 -12.80 -6.82
C PHE A 460 29.96 -14.08 -6.67
N TYR A 461 29.61 -14.43 -5.44
CA TYR A 461 28.84 -15.62 -5.11
C TYR A 461 27.61 -15.28 -4.27
N TRP A 462 26.59 -16.13 -4.40
CA TRP A 462 25.35 -16.03 -3.63
C TRP A 462 24.84 -17.38 -3.14
N ILE A 463 23.92 -17.34 -2.20
CA ILE A 463 22.93 -18.38 -1.91
C ILE A 463 21.57 -17.71 -2.10
N PRO A 464 20.85 -17.98 -3.20
CA PRO A 464 19.52 -17.45 -3.42
C PRO A 464 18.48 -18.11 -2.50
N PRO A 465 17.26 -17.54 -2.38
CA PRO A 465 16.19 -18.07 -1.54
C PRO A 465 15.94 -19.57 -1.82
N GLY A 466 15.98 -20.38 -0.76
CA GLY A 466 15.75 -21.83 -0.83
C GLY A 466 16.97 -22.68 -1.26
N ALA A 467 18.06 -22.07 -1.71
CA ALA A 467 19.30 -22.79 -1.99
C ALA A 467 20.08 -23.10 -0.70
N LYS A 468 20.90 -24.16 -0.73
CA LYS A 468 21.70 -24.63 0.42
C LYS A 468 23.21 -24.56 0.19
N THR A 469 23.64 -24.15 -0.99
CA THR A 469 25.04 -24.14 -1.40
C THR A 469 25.35 -22.87 -2.17
N TRP A 470 26.58 -22.38 -2.01
CA TRP A 470 27.10 -21.27 -2.79
C TRP A 470 27.08 -21.56 -4.28
N ALA A 471 26.62 -20.60 -5.07
CA ALA A 471 26.75 -20.57 -6.52
C ALA A 471 27.40 -19.25 -6.93
N ARG A 472 28.17 -19.25 -8.03
CA ARG A 472 28.60 -17.99 -8.64
C ARG A 472 27.34 -17.26 -9.11
N VAL A 473 27.27 -15.95 -8.92
CA VAL A 473 26.19 -15.15 -9.48
C VAL A 473 26.28 -15.27 -11.01
N PRO A 474 25.28 -15.88 -11.67
CA PRO A 474 25.35 -16.16 -13.10
C PRO A 474 25.19 -14.87 -13.90
N ALA A 475 25.71 -14.83 -15.13
CA ALA A 475 25.57 -13.68 -16.02
C ALA A 475 24.10 -13.22 -16.20
N ALA A 476 23.16 -14.17 -16.20
CA ALA A 476 21.72 -13.91 -16.32
C ALA A 476 21.10 -13.18 -15.10
N ALA A 477 21.82 -13.10 -13.98
CA ALA A 477 21.40 -12.32 -12.81
C ALA A 477 21.82 -10.85 -12.91
N PHE A 478 22.62 -10.46 -13.91
CA PHE A 478 22.88 -9.06 -14.20
C PHE A 478 21.96 -8.61 -15.33
N ARG A 479 21.44 -7.38 -15.24
CA ARG A 479 20.56 -6.82 -16.27
C ARG A 479 21.41 -6.32 -17.44
N PRO A 480 21.42 -6.98 -18.62
CA PRO A 480 22.31 -6.59 -19.70
C PRO A 480 21.80 -5.36 -20.46
N ALA A 481 22.74 -4.52 -20.92
CA ALA A 481 22.48 -3.57 -22.01
C ALA A 481 22.68 -4.26 -23.37
N LEU A 482 22.34 -3.58 -24.47
CA LEU A 482 22.76 -3.99 -25.81
C LEU A 482 24.24 -3.66 -26.00
N MET A 483 24.99 -4.55 -26.64
CA MET A 483 26.39 -4.37 -26.97
C MET A 483 26.53 -3.84 -28.39
N ALA A 484 27.18 -2.69 -28.54
CA ALA A 484 27.62 -2.20 -29.83
C ALA A 484 29.15 -2.23 -29.95
N LEU A 485 29.63 -2.48 -31.17
CA LEU A 485 31.07 -2.46 -31.49
C LEU A 485 31.36 -1.39 -32.55
N PRO A 486 32.50 -0.68 -32.46
CA PRO A 486 32.98 0.15 -33.55
C PRO A 486 33.38 -0.73 -34.72
N VAL A 487 32.72 -0.55 -35.87
CA VAL A 487 33.01 -1.31 -37.10
C VAL A 487 33.78 -0.50 -38.13
N ARG A 488 33.85 0.83 -37.96
CA ARG A 488 34.59 1.74 -38.84
C ARG A 488 34.87 3.06 -38.12
N ALA A 489 36.06 3.64 -38.32
CA ALA A 489 36.37 5.01 -37.93
C ALA A 489 36.75 5.83 -39.16
N GLU A 490 36.34 7.10 -39.15
CA GLU A 490 36.57 8.03 -40.24
C GLU A 490 36.89 9.43 -39.72
N ALA A 491 37.84 10.10 -40.36
CA ALA A 491 38.04 11.54 -40.24
C ALA A 491 37.00 12.28 -41.11
N PRO A 492 36.89 13.63 -41.00
CA PRO A 492 36.04 14.41 -41.89
C PRO A 492 36.26 14.07 -43.36
N LYS A 493 35.18 14.13 -44.16
CA LYS A 493 35.14 13.72 -45.57
C LYS A 493 35.26 12.20 -45.81
N GLY A 494 35.13 11.37 -44.77
CA GLY A 494 35.02 9.91 -44.90
C GLY A 494 36.35 9.19 -45.08
N VAL A 495 37.48 9.88 -44.82
CA VAL A 495 38.82 9.29 -44.84
C VAL A 495 38.89 8.23 -43.75
N ARG A 496 39.17 6.98 -44.11
CA ARG A 496 39.25 5.88 -43.14
C ARG A 496 40.42 6.11 -42.18
N VAL A 497 40.15 5.95 -40.90
CA VAL A 497 41.15 5.94 -39.83
C VAL A 497 41.26 4.50 -39.35
N PRO A 498 42.47 3.92 -39.26
CA PRO A 498 42.64 2.61 -38.67
C PRO A 498 42.15 2.64 -37.23
N ILE A 499 41.34 1.64 -36.86
CA ILE A 499 40.92 1.43 -35.48
C ILE A 499 41.85 0.38 -34.91
N PRO A 500 42.63 0.68 -33.86
CA PRO A 500 43.33 -0.36 -33.14
C PRO A 500 42.28 -1.33 -32.61
N SER A 501 42.30 -2.58 -33.08
CA SER A 501 41.32 -3.58 -32.71
C SER A 501 42.00 -4.86 -32.28
N MET A 502 41.62 -5.33 -31.10
CA MET A 502 41.91 -6.68 -30.65
C MET A 502 40.64 -7.51 -30.87
N GLY A 503 40.72 -8.52 -31.73
CA GLY A 503 39.57 -9.37 -32.06
C GLY A 503 39.94 -10.84 -32.02
N ILE A 504 38.98 -11.69 -31.66
CA ILE A 504 39.13 -13.14 -31.83
C ILE A 504 38.94 -13.44 -33.32
N ALA A 505 40.03 -13.71 -34.01
CA ALA A 505 40.05 -14.08 -35.42
C ALA A 505 39.59 -15.52 -35.66
N ASN A 506 39.76 -16.40 -34.67
CA ASN A 506 39.32 -17.79 -34.77
C ASN A 506 39.11 -18.41 -33.39
N SER A 507 38.24 -19.42 -33.28
CA SER A 507 38.09 -20.24 -32.09
C SER A 507 38.31 -21.71 -32.42
N LEU A 508 39.06 -22.41 -31.56
CA LEU A 508 39.30 -23.84 -31.63
C LEU A 508 38.80 -24.47 -30.34
N ASN A 509 37.78 -25.33 -30.45
CA ASN A 509 37.29 -26.12 -29.33
C ASN A 509 38.06 -27.44 -29.26
N LEU A 510 38.79 -27.65 -28.18
CA LEU A 510 39.50 -28.89 -27.89
C LEU A 510 38.90 -29.52 -26.63
N GLY A 511 37.81 -30.26 -26.81
CA GLY A 511 37.32 -31.23 -25.82
C GLY A 511 37.16 -30.69 -24.40
N GLY A 512 36.66 -29.45 -24.25
CA GLY A 512 36.47 -28.78 -22.96
C GLY A 512 37.28 -27.50 -22.75
N ALA A 513 38.17 -27.13 -23.67
CA ALA A 513 38.86 -25.84 -23.67
C ALA A 513 38.66 -25.11 -25.00
N ASP A 514 38.25 -23.84 -24.94
CA ASP A 514 38.19 -22.94 -26.08
C ASP A 514 39.50 -22.16 -26.19
N LEU A 515 40.22 -22.37 -27.30
CA LEU A 515 41.38 -21.59 -27.69
C LEU A 515 40.96 -20.50 -28.67
N PHE A 516 41.33 -19.26 -28.38
CA PHE A 516 40.99 -18.11 -29.20
C PHE A 516 42.24 -17.56 -29.86
N LEU A 517 42.27 -17.50 -31.20
CA LEU A 517 43.27 -16.76 -31.93
C LEU A 517 42.91 -15.28 -31.85
N ALA A 518 43.63 -14.52 -31.03
CA ALA A 518 43.49 -13.07 -31.01
C ALA A 518 44.36 -12.43 -32.11
N ARG A 519 43.75 -11.56 -32.92
CA ARG A 519 44.44 -10.69 -33.88
C ARG A 519 44.45 -9.28 -33.32
N PHE A 520 45.61 -8.65 -33.40
CA PHE A 520 45.84 -7.25 -33.04
C PHE A 520 46.14 -6.51 -34.34
N GLU A 521 45.30 -5.53 -34.70
CA GLU A 521 45.47 -4.69 -35.90
C GLU A 521 45.43 -3.21 -35.57
#